data_AF-A0AAX0B1I0-F1
#
_entry.id   AF-A0AAX0B1I0-F1
#
_cell.length_a   1.000
_cell.length_b   1.000
_cell.length_c   1.000
_cell.angle_alpha   90.00
_cell.angle_beta   90.00
_cell.angle_gamma   90.00
#
_symmetry.space_group_name_H-M   'P 1'
#
loop_
_entity.id
_entity.type
_entity.pdbx_description
1 polymer ?
#
loop_
_entity_poly.entity_id
_entity_poly.type
_entity_poly.pdbx_seq_one_letter_code
_entity_poly.pdbx_strand_id
1 'polypeptide(L)'
;MKDKFEQLSIEFNKLVEMNGVRFCIDIIQNYCNKHNLQGPDGIAGLLDYIKVVYDRKQLNSDNASVVKSFGETAYLFWALEKLGRSDLIDAVAKQMQSGWDFGETRGYKNEEANYFRSFEIELNVGLRLLEYNLDIKAGDEGEPDYIISSPELVLEVKAPGSKKGLFKCIIKAVKQIEKYGIKGVVVVVLDHIVSRNIIRNPAVNLDAEIVDLICSALPTDDKYSTIGVIVEWVDWEECENGSIVQAIMPASKKNIHNEELMELIIEAELRKDSEKPKIIFYESQNYFPYDCYKLEDIDPSSDGGQFYEKYLNKL
;
A
#
# COMPACT_ATOMS: atom_id res chain seq x y z
N MET A 1 13.39 0.79 -20.36
CA MET A 1 12.70 -0.22 -19.53
C MET A 1 11.25 0.17 -19.22
N LYS A 2 10.90 1.46 -19.09
CA LYS A 2 9.49 1.92 -19.02
C LYS A 2 8.65 1.48 -20.24
N ASP A 3 9.25 1.43 -21.43
CA ASP A 3 8.64 0.82 -22.63
C ASP A 3 8.18 -0.63 -22.41
N LYS A 4 8.82 -1.37 -21.49
CA LYS A 4 8.46 -2.75 -21.14
C LYS A 4 7.12 -2.79 -20.40
N PHE A 5 6.86 -1.86 -19.48
CA PHE A 5 5.61 -1.80 -18.71
C PHE A 5 4.44 -1.31 -19.58
N GLU A 6 4.69 -0.34 -20.44
CA GLU A 6 3.72 0.08 -21.46
C GLU A 6 3.39 -1.09 -22.42
N GLN A 7 4.40 -1.85 -22.87
CA GLN A 7 4.19 -3.05 -23.68
C GLN A 7 3.42 -4.14 -22.93
N LEU A 8 3.69 -4.37 -21.64
CA LEU A 8 2.94 -5.32 -20.81
C LEU A 8 1.47 -4.92 -20.72
N SER A 9 1.16 -3.65 -20.50
CA SER A 9 -0.22 -3.15 -20.49
C SER A 9 -0.91 -3.35 -21.84
N ILE A 10 -0.25 -2.99 -22.95
CA ILE A 10 -0.78 -3.19 -24.31
C ILE A 10 -1.01 -4.69 -24.60
N GLU A 11 -0.07 -5.56 -24.23
CA GLU A 11 -0.19 -7.01 -24.41
C GLU A 11 -1.35 -7.57 -23.59
N PHE A 12 -1.46 -7.19 -22.31
CA PHE A 12 -2.54 -7.63 -21.43
C PHE A 12 -3.90 -7.21 -21.97
N ASN A 13 -4.06 -5.94 -22.35
CA ASN A 13 -5.31 -5.43 -22.90
C ASN A 13 -5.72 -6.18 -24.17
N LYS A 14 -4.79 -6.48 -25.08
CA LYS A 14 -5.08 -7.32 -26.25
C LYS A 14 -5.53 -8.73 -25.87
N LEU A 15 -4.90 -9.34 -24.87
CA LEU A 15 -5.29 -10.68 -24.40
C LEU A 15 -6.68 -10.67 -23.76
N VAL A 16 -7.02 -9.63 -22.99
CA VAL A 16 -8.36 -9.43 -22.42
C VAL A 16 -9.39 -9.14 -23.50
N GLU A 17 -9.08 -8.35 -24.54
CA GLU A 17 -9.98 -8.13 -25.67
C GLU A 17 -10.29 -9.43 -26.42
N MET A 18 -9.28 -10.29 -26.62
CA MET A 18 -9.42 -11.55 -27.34
C MET A 18 -10.18 -12.63 -26.56
N ASN A 19 -9.97 -12.70 -25.24
CA ASN A 19 -10.43 -13.82 -24.41
C ASN A 19 -11.51 -13.40 -23.37
N GLY A 20 -11.73 -12.11 -23.21
CA GLY A 20 -12.60 -11.53 -22.19
C GLY A 20 -12.12 -11.79 -20.75
N VAL A 21 -13.05 -11.71 -19.81
CA VAL A 21 -12.84 -11.95 -18.37
C VAL A 21 -12.29 -13.36 -18.09
N ARG A 22 -12.47 -14.32 -19.01
CA ARG A 22 -11.94 -15.68 -18.87
C ARG A 22 -10.42 -15.70 -18.67
N PHE A 23 -9.70 -14.83 -19.39
CA PHE A 23 -8.25 -14.73 -19.24
C PHE A 23 -7.84 -14.33 -17.82
N CYS A 24 -8.52 -13.35 -17.23
CA CYS A 24 -8.31 -12.93 -15.84
C CYS A 24 -8.63 -14.07 -14.86
N ILE A 25 -9.72 -14.81 -15.09
CA ILE A 25 -10.10 -15.98 -14.30
C ILE A 25 -8.97 -17.02 -14.31
N ASP A 26 -8.41 -17.32 -15.49
CA ASP A 26 -7.38 -18.35 -15.63
C ASP A 26 -6.07 -17.94 -14.90
N ILE A 27 -5.69 -16.67 -14.94
CA ILE A 27 -4.52 -16.15 -14.19
C ILE A 27 -4.71 -16.36 -12.68
N ILE A 28 -5.80 -15.85 -12.12
CA ILE A 28 -6.04 -15.94 -10.67
C ILE A 28 -6.29 -17.40 -10.24
N GLN A 29 -6.95 -18.21 -11.07
CA GLN A 29 -7.12 -19.63 -10.81
C GLN A 29 -5.78 -20.38 -10.74
N ASN A 30 -4.84 -20.08 -11.65
CA ASN A 30 -3.51 -20.68 -11.65
C ASN A 30 -2.75 -20.31 -10.36
N TYR A 31 -2.84 -19.05 -9.94
CA TYR A 31 -2.28 -18.60 -8.67
C TYR A 31 -2.88 -19.34 -7.46
N CYS A 32 -4.22 -19.37 -7.34
CA CYS A 32 -4.90 -20.09 -6.26
C CYS A 32 -4.52 -21.57 -6.25
N ASN A 33 -4.41 -22.22 -7.42
CA ASN A 33 -4.00 -23.61 -7.52
C ASN A 33 -2.55 -23.83 -7.08
N LYS A 34 -1.63 -22.97 -7.54
CA LYS A 34 -0.19 -23.03 -7.22
C LYS A 34 0.04 -22.95 -5.71
N HIS A 35 -0.71 -22.10 -5.01
CA HIS A 35 -0.56 -21.87 -3.57
C HIS A 35 -1.59 -22.61 -2.71
N ASN A 36 -2.44 -23.45 -3.32
CA ASN A 36 -3.52 -24.17 -2.64
C ASN A 36 -4.46 -23.24 -1.83
N LEU A 37 -4.78 -22.07 -2.39
CA LEU A 37 -5.69 -21.10 -1.77
C LEU A 37 -7.14 -21.50 -2.02
N GLN A 38 -7.92 -21.60 -0.95
CA GLN A 38 -9.33 -22.00 -0.98
C GLN A 38 -10.11 -21.27 0.11
N GLY A 39 -11.42 -21.13 -0.07
CA GLY A 39 -12.31 -20.57 0.96
C GLY A 39 -13.26 -19.52 0.41
N PRO A 40 -14.22 -19.08 1.24
CA PRO A 40 -15.22 -18.08 0.84
C PRO A 40 -14.66 -16.65 0.80
N ASP A 41 -13.46 -16.45 1.34
CA ASP A 41 -12.84 -15.15 1.54
C ASP A 41 -11.59 -15.01 0.64
N GLY A 42 -11.00 -13.82 0.67
CA GLY A 42 -9.75 -13.50 -0.01
C GLY A 42 -9.87 -13.54 -1.53
N ILE A 43 -8.72 -13.71 -2.17
CA ILE A 43 -8.64 -13.83 -3.62
C ILE A 43 -9.36 -15.08 -4.16
N ALA A 44 -9.43 -16.15 -3.36
CA ALA A 44 -10.13 -17.39 -3.72
C ALA A 44 -11.66 -17.20 -3.73
N GLY A 45 -12.21 -16.56 -2.70
CA GLY A 45 -13.63 -16.20 -2.66
C GLY A 45 -14.04 -15.25 -3.78
N LEU A 46 -13.18 -14.25 -4.06
CA LEU A 46 -13.41 -13.34 -5.19
C LEU A 46 -13.41 -14.07 -6.53
N LEU A 47 -12.44 -14.96 -6.76
CA LEU A 47 -12.38 -15.78 -7.97
C LEU A 47 -13.68 -16.57 -8.18
N ASP A 48 -14.21 -17.20 -7.12
CA ASP A 48 -15.44 -17.97 -7.20
C ASP A 48 -16.66 -17.09 -7.48
N TYR A 49 -16.74 -15.90 -6.88
CA TYR A 49 -17.76 -14.91 -7.20
C TYR A 49 -17.71 -14.50 -8.69
N ILE A 50 -16.52 -14.17 -9.21
CA ILE A 50 -16.34 -13.73 -10.59
C ILE A 50 -16.68 -14.84 -11.59
N LYS A 51 -16.33 -16.10 -11.32
CA LYS A 51 -16.77 -17.24 -12.14
C LYS A 51 -18.29 -17.30 -12.23
N VAL A 52 -19.01 -17.12 -11.12
CA VAL A 52 -20.48 -17.12 -11.11
C VAL A 52 -21.04 -15.98 -11.97
N VAL A 53 -20.49 -14.76 -11.84
CA VAL A 53 -20.89 -13.60 -12.67
C VAL A 53 -20.65 -13.89 -14.16
N TYR A 54 -19.49 -14.45 -14.50
CA TYR A 54 -19.11 -14.81 -15.86
C TYR A 54 -20.00 -15.91 -16.46
N ASP A 55 -20.13 -17.05 -15.76
CA ASP A 55 -20.89 -18.22 -16.23
C ASP A 55 -22.38 -17.91 -16.41
N ARG A 56 -22.94 -17.06 -15.54
CA ARG A 56 -24.33 -16.63 -15.61
C ARG A 56 -24.58 -15.46 -16.57
N LYS A 57 -23.53 -14.91 -17.19
CA LYS A 57 -23.58 -13.70 -18.03
C LYS A 57 -24.28 -12.53 -17.32
N GLN A 58 -24.01 -12.37 -16.03
CA GLN A 58 -24.67 -11.41 -15.15
C GLN A 58 -23.89 -10.10 -14.98
N LEU A 59 -23.04 -9.72 -15.94
CA LEU A 59 -22.33 -8.45 -15.88
C LEU A 59 -23.36 -7.31 -15.93
N ASN A 60 -23.46 -6.54 -14.85
CA ASN A 60 -24.40 -5.45 -14.67
C ASN A 60 -23.71 -4.27 -13.95
N SER A 61 -24.42 -3.16 -13.77
CA SER A 61 -23.89 -1.98 -13.07
C SER A 61 -23.38 -2.27 -11.67
N ASP A 62 -24.01 -3.25 -10.99
CA ASP A 62 -23.80 -3.50 -9.57
C ASP A 62 -22.51 -4.29 -9.31
N ASN A 63 -22.06 -5.09 -10.29
CA ASN A 63 -20.83 -5.88 -10.19
C ASN A 63 -19.70 -5.42 -11.12
N ALA A 64 -19.93 -4.42 -11.96
CA ALA A 64 -18.93 -3.92 -12.90
C ALA A 64 -17.63 -3.45 -12.22
N SER A 65 -17.72 -2.77 -11.08
CA SER A 65 -16.55 -2.31 -10.30
C SER A 65 -15.72 -3.47 -9.76
N VAL A 66 -16.38 -4.50 -9.23
CA VAL A 66 -15.75 -5.70 -8.69
C VAL A 66 -15.04 -6.49 -9.80
N VAL A 67 -15.69 -6.63 -10.97
CA VAL A 67 -15.08 -7.29 -12.13
C VAL A 67 -13.88 -6.50 -12.66
N LYS A 68 -13.95 -5.16 -12.68
CA LYS A 68 -12.81 -4.31 -13.05
C LYS A 68 -11.64 -4.51 -12.10
N SER A 69 -11.89 -4.43 -10.80
CA SER A 69 -10.85 -4.59 -9.77
C SER A 69 -10.23 -6.00 -9.79
N PHE A 70 -11.02 -7.04 -10.08
CA PHE A 70 -10.49 -8.39 -10.33
C PHE A 70 -9.55 -8.44 -11.54
N GLY A 71 -9.88 -7.71 -12.61
CA GLY A 71 -9.02 -7.56 -13.79
C GLY A 71 -7.70 -6.85 -13.46
N GLU A 72 -7.72 -5.83 -12.60
CA GLU A 72 -6.54 -5.11 -12.12
C GLU A 72 -5.61 -6.04 -11.32
N THR A 73 -6.17 -6.84 -10.41
CA THR A 73 -5.40 -7.86 -9.67
C THR A 73 -4.81 -8.92 -10.61
N ALA A 74 -5.58 -9.37 -11.61
CA ALA A 74 -5.09 -10.33 -12.60
C ALA A 74 -3.94 -9.75 -13.45
N TYR A 75 -4.04 -8.47 -13.84
CA TYR A 75 -2.95 -7.77 -14.50
C TYR A 75 -1.69 -7.74 -13.64
N LEU A 76 -1.83 -7.40 -12.36
CA LEU A 76 -0.72 -7.33 -11.43
C LEU A 76 0.03 -8.67 -11.33
N PHE A 77 -0.70 -9.77 -11.14
CA PHE A 77 -0.09 -11.09 -11.05
C PHE A 77 0.58 -11.49 -12.37
N TRP A 78 -0.13 -11.31 -13.48
CA TRP A 78 0.38 -11.62 -14.80
C TRP A 78 1.64 -10.81 -15.15
N ALA A 79 1.65 -9.52 -14.84
CA ALA A 79 2.79 -8.64 -15.10
C ALA A 79 4.01 -9.06 -14.28
N LEU A 80 3.85 -9.32 -12.98
CA LEU A 80 4.92 -9.78 -12.12
C LEU A 80 5.49 -11.14 -12.57
N GLU A 81 4.65 -12.09 -12.97
CA GLU A 81 5.11 -13.36 -13.56
C GLU A 81 5.89 -13.14 -14.87
N LYS A 82 5.39 -12.28 -15.78
CA LYS A 82 6.07 -11.93 -17.03
C LYS A 82 7.42 -11.23 -16.82
N LEU A 83 7.55 -10.49 -15.72
CA LEU A 83 8.80 -9.86 -15.31
C LEU A 83 9.78 -10.85 -14.66
N GLY A 84 9.37 -12.11 -14.41
CA GLY A 84 10.17 -13.09 -13.66
C GLY A 84 10.22 -12.79 -12.16
N ARG A 85 9.23 -12.06 -11.65
CA ARG A 85 9.12 -11.57 -10.27
C ARG A 85 7.97 -12.22 -9.49
N SER A 86 7.73 -13.51 -9.76
CA SER A 86 6.75 -14.30 -9.02
C SER A 86 7.07 -14.42 -7.53
N ASP A 87 8.34 -14.23 -7.15
CA ASP A 87 8.79 -14.20 -5.75
C ASP A 87 8.00 -13.20 -4.90
N LEU A 88 7.63 -12.05 -5.48
CA LEU A 88 6.85 -11.02 -4.77
C LEU A 88 5.42 -11.51 -4.47
N ILE A 89 4.76 -12.13 -5.45
CA ILE A 89 3.39 -12.65 -5.29
C ILE A 89 3.37 -13.84 -4.33
N ASP A 90 4.41 -14.67 -4.38
CA ASP A 90 4.55 -15.87 -3.56
C ASP A 90 4.70 -15.51 -2.07
N ALA A 91 5.37 -14.40 -1.76
CA ALA A 91 5.61 -13.92 -0.38
C ALA A 91 4.30 -13.55 0.37
N VAL A 92 3.29 -13.06 -0.34
CA VAL A 92 2.01 -12.60 0.24
C VAL A 92 0.88 -13.62 0.12
N ALA A 93 1.16 -14.81 -0.44
CA ALA A 93 0.11 -15.73 -0.87
C ALA A 93 -0.79 -16.26 0.23
N LYS A 94 -0.24 -16.57 1.41
CA LYS A 94 -1.04 -17.04 2.54
C LYS A 94 -1.97 -15.95 3.06
N GLN A 95 -1.49 -14.71 3.07
CA GLN A 95 -2.21 -13.56 3.58
C GLN A 95 -3.38 -13.21 2.66
N MET A 96 -3.22 -13.40 1.34
CA MET A 96 -4.27 -13.22 0.34
C MET A 96 -5.44 -14.21 0.43
N GLN A 97 -5.33 -15.29 1.20
CA GLN A 97 -6.43 -16.23 1.45
C GLN A 97 -7.49 -15.67 2.41
N SER A 98 -7.14 -14.63 3.17
CA SER A 98 -8.00 -14.04 4.19
C SER A 98 -8.33 -12.58 3.89
N GLY A 99 -9.47 -12.10 4.37
CA GLY A 99 -9.94 -10.74 4.12
C GLY A 99 -10.98 -10.67 2.99
N TRP A 100 -11.74 -9.59 2.92
CA TRP A 100 -12.89 -9.48 2.02
C TRP A 100 -12.64 -8.48 0.89
N ASP A 101 -13.29 -8.70 -0.26
CA ASP A 101 -13.26 -7.78 -1.40
C ASP A 101 -14.18 -6.57 -1.17
N PHE A 102 -13.90 -5.46 -1.85
CA PHE A 102 -14.71 -4.25 -1.89
C PHE A 102 -16.09 -4.50 -2.52
N GLY A 103 -17.03 -4.93 -1.69
CA GLY A 103 -18.46 -4.81 -1.93
C GLY A 103 -19.15 -4.38 -0.64
N GLU A 104 -19.54 -3.11 -0.55
CA GLU A 104 -20.32 -2.52 0.55
C GLU A 104 -19.72 -2.60 1.98
N THR A 105 -18.52 -2.08 2.22
CA THR A 105 -18.05 -1.88 3.61
C THR A 105 -18.59 -0.58 4.25
N ARG A 106 -19.89 -0.27 4.10
CA ARG A 106 -20.58 0.62 5.06
C ARG A 106 -20.75 -0.08 6.43
N GLY A 107 -20.64 -1.42 6.47
CA GLY A 107 -20.88 -2.23 7.65
C GLY A 107 -19.70 -2.50 8.59
N TYR A 108 -18.45 -2.24 8.18
CA TYR A 108 -17.28 -2.67 8.96
C TYR A 108 -16.48 -1.49 9.52
N LYS A 109 -16.68 -1.26 10.81
CA LYS A 109 -16.06 -0.22 11.65
C LYS A 109 -14.72 -0.65 12.29
N ASN A 110 -14.15 -1.80 11.91
CA ASN A 110 -12.96 -2.31 12.57
C ASN A 110 -11.69 -1.61 12.02
N GLU A 111 -10.83 -1.20 12.94
CA GLU A 111 -9.68 -0.31 12.71
C GLU A 111 -8.51 -0.98 11.96
N GLU A 112 -8.46 -2.31 12.01
CA GLU A 112 -7.36 -3.19 11.58
C GLU A 112 -7.92 -4.28 10.67
N ALA A 113 -8.38 -3.92 9.49
CA ALA A 113 -8.92 -4.92 8.60
C ALA A 113 -7.82 -5.48 7.69
N ASN A 114 -7.57 -6.77 7.88
CA ASN A 114 -6.69 -7.59 7.06
C ASN A 114 -7.43 -7.85 5.74
N TYR A 115 -7.23 -7.00 4.75
CA TYR A 115 -7.83 -7.14 3.43
C TYR A 115 -6.79 -7.76 2.50
N PHE A 116 -7.15 -8.77 1.70
CA PHE A 116 -6.24 -9.23 0.63
C PHE A 116 -5.86 -8.05 -0.31
N ARG A 117 -6.75 -7.05 -0.42
CA ARG A 117 -6.53 -5.78 -1.13
C ARG A 117 -5.38 -4.95 -0.57
N SER A 118 -5.06 -5.05 0.72
CA SER A 118 -3.87 -4.41 1.27
C SER A 118 -2.59 -4.99 0.66
N PHE A 119 -2.58 -6.30 0.39
CA PHE A 119 -1.45 -6.96 -0.29
C PHE A 119 -1.46 -6.72 -1.79
N GLU A 120 -2.62 -6.52 -2.41
CA GLU A 120 -2.67 -6.02 -3.80
C GLU A 120 -2.07 -4.62 -3.91
N ILE A 121 -2.39 -3.73 -2.98
CA ILE A 121 -1.79 -2.39 -2.91
C ILE A 121 -0.28 -2.48 -2.71
N GLU A 122 0.17 -3.33 -1.77
CA GLU A 122 1.60 -3.61 -1.57
C GLU A 122 2.27 -4.05 -2.86
N LEU A 123 1.70 -5.03 -3.57
CA LEU A 123 2.23 -5.51 -4.85
C LEU A 123 2.18 -4.43 -5.95
N ASN A 124 1.19 -3.53 -5.94
CA ASN A 124 1.11 -2.41 -6.88
C ASN A 124 2.28 -1.44 -6.68
N VAL A 125 2.58 -1.08 -5.42
CA VAL A 125 3.79 -0.32 -5.06
C VAL A 125 5.03 -1.06 -5.58
N GLY A 126 5.14 -2.37 -5.33
CA GLY A 126 6.24 -3.19 -5.84
C GLY A 126 6.40 -3.13 -7.36
N LEU A 127 5.29 -3.18 -8.11
CA LEU A 127 5.30 -3.08 -9.56
C LEU A 127 5.82 -1.71 -10.04
N ARG A 128 5.44 -0.62 -9.37
CA ARG A 128 5.93 0.74 -9.66
C ARG A 128 7.41 0.92 -9.35
N LEU A 129 7.89 0.37 -8.24
CA LEU A 129 9.32 0.36 -7.91
C LEU A 129 10.12 -0.36 -9.03
N LEU A 130 9.61 -1.48 -9.54
CA LEU A 130 10.21 -2.20 -10.68
C LEU A 130 10.16 -1.39 -11.98
N GLU A 131 9.07 -0.66 -12.24
CA GLU A 131 8.96 0.24 -13.39
C GLU A 131 9.99 1.37 -13.34
N TYR A 132 10.31 1.81 -12.12
CA TYR A 132 11.38 2.76 -11.87
C TYR A 132 12.79 2.15 -11.91
N ASN A 133 12.92 0.85 -12.19
CA ASN A 133 14.17 0.08 -12.24
C ASN A 133 14.84 -0.11 -10.88
N LEU A 134 14.06 -0.13 -9.80
CA LEU A 134 14.58 -0.48 -8.49
C LEU A 134 14.66 -2.00 -8.36
N ASP A 135 15.81 -2.48 -7.89
CA ASP A 135 16.00 -3.90 -7.58
C ASP A 135 15.44 -4.19 -6.18
N ILE A 136 14.17 -4.57 -6.16
CA ILE A 136 13.43 -4.87 -4.92
C ILE A 136 13.43 -6.38 -4.66
N LYS A 137 13.40 -6.78 -3.38
CA LYS A 137 13.08 -8.14 -2.91
C LYS A 137 11.95 -8.05 -1.89
N ALA A 138 11.07 -9.06 -1.85
CA ALA A 138 10.11 -9.18 -0.77
C ALA A 138 10.83 -9.53 0.54
N GLY A 139 10.41 -8.92 1.64
CA GLY A 139 10.83 -9.34 2.98
C GLY A 139 10.10 -10.59 3.46
N ASP A 140 10.71 -11.26 4.44
CA ASP A 140 10.09 -12.39 5.14
C ASP A 140 9.19 -11.92 6.31
N GLU A 141 8.60 -12.87 7.04
CA GLU A 141 7.74 -12.57 8.19
C GLU A 141 8.48 -11.73 9.26
N GLY A 142 7.97 -10.52 9.51
CA GLY A 142 8.54 -9.60 10.50
C GLY A 142 9.64 -8.69 9.96
N GLU A 143 10.02 -8.85 8.70
CA GLU A 143 10.88 -7.92 7.96
C GLU A 143 10.05 -6.81 7.29
N PRO A 144 10.69 -5.78 6.73
CA PRO A 144 10.02 -4.80 5.88
C PRO A 144 9.48 -5.41 4.59
N ASP A 145 8.34 -4.92 4.10
CA ASP A 145 7.67 -5.44 2.90
C ASP A 145 8.61 -5.51 1.67
N TYR A 146 9.45 -4.49 1.47
CA TYR A 146 10.47 -4.48 0.40
C TYR A 146 11.88 -4.13 0.88
N ILE A 147 12.87 -4.84 0.34
CA ILE A 147 14.30 -4.59 0.52
C ILE A 147 14.90 -4.17 -0.82
N ILE A 148 15.53 -3.00 -0.87
CA ILE A 148 16.21 -2.44 -2.05
C ILE A 148 17.71 -2.46 -1.80
N SER A 149 18.47 -3.04 -2.73
CA SER A 149 19.93 -3.20 -2.57
C SER A 149 20.76 -2.06 -3.15
N SER A 150 20.20 -1.23 -4.03
CA SER A 150 20.93 -0.11 -4.65
C SER A 150 19.97 1.04 -5.03
N PRO A 151 19.90 2.12 -4.21
CA PRO A 151 20.57 2.28 -2.92
C PRO A 151 20.02 1.32 -1.86
N GLU A 152 20.81 1.07 -0.80
CA GLU A 152 20.37 0.24 0.32
C GLU A 152 19.28 0.97 1.12
N LEU A 153 18.05 0.47 1.02
CA LEU A 153 16.86 1.06 1.61
C LEU A 153 15.82 -0.04 1.83
N VAL A 154 14.98 0.10 2.85
CA VAL A 154 13.78 -0.73 3.02
C VAL A 154 12.50 0.08 2.93
N LEU A 155 11.42 -0.58 2.50
CA LEU A 155 10.08 0.01 2.51
C LEU A 155 9.10 -0.85 3.26
N GLU A 156 8.19 -0.17 3.95
CA GLU A 156 6.99 -0.77 4.51
C GLU A 156 5.77 -0.11 3.89
N VAL A 157 4.87 -0.89 3.31
CA VAL A 157 3.63 -0.43 2.69
C VAL A 157 2.46 -0.65 3.63
N LYS A 158 1.63 0.37 3.84
CA LYS A 158 0.47 0.31 4.72
C LYS A 158 -0.75 0.93 4.08
N ALA A 159 -1.88 0.24 4.13
CA ALA A 159 -3.16 0.71 3.60
C ALA A 159 -4.21 0.81 4.74
N PRO A 160 -4.16 1.87 5.57
CA PRO A 160 -5.03 1.98 6.74
C PRO A 160 -6.47 2.30 6.36
N GLY A 161 -7.43 1.81 7.15
CA GLY A 161 -8.87 2.05 6.94
C GLY A 161 -9.50 3.12 7.86
N SER A 162 -8.73 3.71 8.77
CA SER A 162 -9.18 4.73 9.73
C SER A 162 -8.01 5.57 10.26
N LYS A 163 -8.28 6.71 10.94
CA LYS A 163 -7.25 7.53 11.60
C LYS A 163 -6.46 6.75 12.65
N LYS A 164 -7.13 6.07 13.57
CA LYS A 164 -6.46 5.21 14.56
C LYS A 164 -5.67 4.07 13.89
N GLY A 165 -6.22 3.48 12.83
CA GLY A 165 -5.53 2.49 12.00
C GLY A 165 -4.25 3.05 11.37
N LEU A 166 -4.31 4.25 10.78
CA LEU A 166 -3.15 4.95 10.21
C LEU A 166 -2.03 5.11 11.25
N PHE A 167 -2.36 5.60 12.44
CA PHE A 167 -1.41 5.76 13.53
C PHE A 167 -0.74 4.44 13.92
N LYS A 168 -1.55 3.40 14.16
CA LYS A 168 -1.06 2.05 14.52
C LYS A 168 -0.20 1.44 13.42
N CYS A 169 -0.61 1.59 12.15
CA CYS A 169 0.12 1.11 10.99
C CYS A 169 1.51 1.75 10.89
N ILE A 170 1.63 3.06 11.14
CA ILE A 170 2.93 3.74 11.12
C ILE A 170 3.81 3.25 12.27
N ILE A 171 3.27 3.09 13.50
CA ILE A 171 4.05 2.53 14.61
C ILE A 171 4.55 1.12 14.27
N LYS A 172 3.67 0.29 13.69
CA LYS A 172 4.05 -1.06 13.26
C LYS A 172 5.18 -1.01 12.21
N ALA A 173 5.06 -0.14 11.22
CA ALA A 173 6.05 0.05 10.17
C ALA A 173 7.41 0.52 10.72
N VAL A 174 7.40 1.52 11.61
CA VAL A 174 8.60 1.97 12.32
C VAL A 174 9.25 0.79 13.02
N LYS A 175 8.51 -0.01 13.81
CA LYS A 175 9.09 -1.18 14.48
C LYS A 175 9.75 -2.18 13.52
N GLN A 176 9.17 -2.45 12.35
CA GLN A 176 9.75 -3.37 11.37
C GLN A 176 11.05 -2.81 10.77
N ILE A 177 11.04 -1.54 10.35
CA ILE A 177 12.23 -0.85 9.82
C ILE A 177 13.35 -0.80 10.87
N GLU A 178 13.02 -0.41 12.11
CA GLU A 178 14.02 -0.29 13.17
C GLU A 178 14.63 -1.64 13.57
N LYS A 179 13.84 -2.72 13.56
CA LYS A 179 14.36 -4.07 13.81
C LYS A 179 15.30 -4.54 12.71
N TYR A 180 15.03 -4.15 11.48
CA TYR A 180 15.88 -4.47 10.33
C TYR A 180 17.19 -3.67 10.34
N GLY A 181 17.16 -2.42 10.81
CA GLY A 181 18.35 -1.61 11.08
C GLY A 181 18.96 -0.92 9.85
N ILE A 182 18.25 -0.92 8.73
CA ILE A 182 18.59 -0.16 7.51
C ILE A 182 17.61 0.99 7.36
N LYS A 183 18.08 2.08 6.75
CA LYS A 183 17.25 3.24 6.45
C LYS A 183 15.96 2.82 5.74
N GLY A 184 14.83 3.35 6.22
CA GLY A 184 13.54 2.91 5.73
C GLY A 184 12.54 4.03 5.51
N VAL A 185 11.65 3.83 4.53
CA VAL A 185 10.55 4.73 4.21
C VAL A 185 9.23 3.97 4.39
N VAL A 186 8.26 4.61 5.02
CA VAL A 186 6.90 4.05 5.11
C VAL A 186 6.07 4.61 3.94
N VAL A 187 5.51 3.75 3.10
CA VAL A 187 4.54 4.14 2.08
C VAL A 187 3.14 3.89 2.63
N VAL A 188 2.31 4.93 2.64
CA VAL A 188 0.94 4.87 3.18
C VAL A 188 -0.05 5.20 2.08
N VAL A 189 -0.89 4.23 1.73
CA VAL A 189 -1.94 4.39 0.72
C VAL A 189 -3.28 4.66 1.41
N LEU A 190 -3.84 5.85 1.18
CA LEU A 190 -4.99 6.38 1.91
C LEU A 190 -6.33 6.20 1.17
N ASP A 191 -6.38 5.47 0.07
CA ASP A 191 -7.60 5.25 -0.73
C ASP A 191 -8.81 4.81 0.12
N HIS A 192 -8.57 3.98 1.14
CA HIS A 192 -9.62 3.55 2.07
C HIS A 192 -10.14 4.67 2.98
N ILE A 193 -9.26 5.59 3.40
CA ILE A 193 -9.61 6.72 4.26
C ILE A 193 -10.33 7.80 3.42
N VAL A 194 -9.87 8.03 2.19
CA VAL A 194 -10.50 8.96 1.23
C VAL A 194 -11.88 8.47 0.81
N SER A 195 -12.02 7.22 0.38
CA SER A 195 -13.31 6.65 -0.04
C SER A 195 -14.38 6.63 1.08
N ARG A 196 -13.95 6.65 2.34
CA ARG A 196 -14.83 6.76 3.52
C ARG A 196 -15.15 8.21 3.90
N ASN A 197 -14.72 9.20 3.12
CA ASN A 197 -14.83 10.64 3.42
C ASN A 197 -14.21 11.04 4.77
N ILE A 198 -13.16 10.32 5.21
CA ILE A 198 -12.40 10.69 6.42
C ILE A 198 -11.40 11.80 6.09
N ILE A 199 -10.87 11.81 4.87
CA ILE A 199 -10.10 12.90 4.25
C ILE A 199 -10.94 13.45 3.09
N ARG A 200 -10.89 14.77 2.86
CA ARG A 200 -11.65 15.40 1.78
C ARG A 200 -10.99 15.19 0.42
N ASN A 201 -11.71 14.48 -0.45
CA ASN A 201 -11.47 14.40 -1.90
C ASN A 201 -12.09 15.68 -2.49
N PRO A 202 -11.34 16.80 -2.66
CA PRO A 202 -10.26 16.90 -3.66
C PRO A 202 -9.05 17.75 -3.16
N ALA A 203 -8.54 17.47 -1.96
CA ALA A 203 -7.46 18.27 -1.42
C ALA A 203 -6.12 17.95 -2.12
N VAL A 204 -5.48 18.97 -2.72
CA VAL A 204 -4.11 18.88 -3.28
C VAL A 204 -3.08 18.56 -2.20
N ASN A 205 -3.37 18.94 -0.96
CA ASN A 205 -2.55 18.65 0.21
C ASN A 205 -3.38 17.88 1.23
N LEU A 206 -2.72 16.99 1.96
CA LEU A 206 -3.31 16.23 3.04
C LEU A 206 -3.84 17.16 4.15
N ASP A 207 -4.97 16.81 4.76
CA ASP A 207 -5.54 17.54 5.91
C ASP A 207 -4.49 17.67 7.04
N ALA A 208 -4.35 18.86 7.63
CA ALA A 208 -3.33 19.14 8.64
C ALA A 208 -3.39 18.18 9.84
N GLU A 209 -4.60 17.79 10.25
CA GLU A 209 -4.82 16.80 11.31
C GLU A 209 -4.20 15.43 10.99
N ILE A 210 -4.25 15.01 9.72
CA ILE A 210 -3.65 13.75 9.28
C ILE A 210 -2.13 13.88 9.22
N VAL A 211 -1.61 15.02 8.77
CA VAL A 211 -0.16 15.30 8.82
C VAL A 211 0.34 15.25 10.26
N ASP A 212 -0.35 15.92 11.19
CA ASP A 212 -0.05 15.87 12.63
C ASP A 212 -0.06 14.45 13.17
N LEU A 213 -1.05 13.65 12.78
CA LEU A 213 -1.18 12.26 13.18
C LEU A 213 0.00 11.40 12.69
N ILE A 214 0.39 11.55 11.43
CA ILE A 214 1.54 10.86 10.83
C ILE A 214 2.82 11.25 11.58
N CYS A 215 3.05 12.55 11.77
CA CYS A 215 4.26 13.04 12.42
C CYS A 215 4.35 12.65 13.89
N SER A 216 3.20 12.53 14.56
CA SER A 216 3.11 12.04 15.94
C SER A 216 3.52 10.57 16.07
N ALA A 217 3.39 9.77 15.01
CA ALA A 217 3.80 8.37 14.99
C ALA A 217 5.26 8.16 14.54
N LEU A 218 5.92 9.17 13.98
CA LEU A 218 7.29 9.05 13.49
C LEU A 218 8.33 9.32 14.58
N PRO A 219 9.44 8.56 14.62
CA PRO A 219 10.54 8.86 15.53
C PRO A 219 11.27 10.14 15.11
N THR A 220 11.65 10.96 16.10
CA THR A 220 12.38 12.21 15.87
C THR A 220 13.88 12.11 16.10
N ASP A 221 14.36 11.17 16.91
CA ASP A 221 15.79 11.02 17.17
C ASP A 221 16.51 10.43 15.93
N ASP A 222 17.65 11.02 15.55
CA ASP A 222 18.47 10.62 14.40
C ASP A 222 18.98 9.18 14.47
N LYS A 223 19.06 8.58 15.67
CA LYS A 223 19.44 7.18 15.84
C LYS A 223 18.50 6.19 15.15
N TYR A 224 17.23 6.56 14.94
CA TYR A 224 16.25 5.72 14.27
C TYR A 224 16.48 5.65 12.76
N SER A 225 16.21 4.49 12.18
CA SER A 225 16.41 4.16 10.76
C SER A 225 15.29 4.68 9.87
N THR A 226 14.07 4.80 10.41
CA THR A 226 12.91 5.35 9.70
C THR A 226 13.16 6.82 9.35
N ILE A 227 13.09 7.12 8.06
CA ILE A 227 13.34 8.45 7.49
C ILE A 227 12.08 9.30 7.51
N GLY A 228 10.97 8.75 7.03
CA GLY A 228 9.73 9.49 6.82
C GLY A 228 8.64 8.63 6.22
N VAL A 229 7.56 9.30 5.81
CA VAL A 229 6.38 8.69 5.23
C VAL A 229 6.11 9.31 3.86
N ILE A 230 5.82 8.47 2.87
CA ILE A 230 5.25 8.88 1.58
C ILE A 230 3.79 8.47 1.58
N VAL A 231 2.92 9.45 1.41
CA VAL A 231 1.47 9.26 1.43
C VAL A 231 0.96 9.31 0.00
N GLU A 232 0.11 8.38 -0.37
CA GLU A 232 -0.55 8.33 -1.68
C GLU A 232 -2.08 8.21 -1.54
N TRP A 233 -2.83 8.90 -2.40
CA TRP A 233 -4.25 8.63 -2.60
C TRP A 233 -4.72 9.02 -4.01
N VAL A 234 -5.83 8.44 -4.46
CA VAL A 234 -6.46 8.79 -5.74
C VAL A 234 -7.49 9.92 -5.58
N ASP A 235 -7.46 10.89 -6.49
CA ASP A 235 -8.59 11.80 -6.72
C ASP A 235 -9.65 11.07 -7.55
N TRP A 236 -10.80 10.82 -6.93
CA TRP A 236 -11.90 10.06 -7.55
C TRP A 236 -12.92 10.93 -8.28
N GLU A 237 -12.87 12.27 -8.13
CA GLU A 237 -13.79 13.18 -8.82
C GLU A 237 -13.21 13.61 -10.18
N GLU A 238 -11.92 13.92 -10.21
CA GLU A 238 -11.18 14.14 -11.44
C GLU A 238 -10.56 12.82 -11.89
N CYS A 239 -11.38 11.92 -12.48
CA CYS A 239 -10.94 10.63 -13.07
C CYS A 239 -9.74 10.72 -14.05
N GLU A 240 -9.26 11.92 -14.35
CA GLU A 240 -8.11 12.23 -15.20
C GLU A 240 -6.83 12.54 -14.41
N ASN A 241 -6.94 12.97 -13.15
CA ASN A 241 -5.78 13.32 -12.33
C ASN A 241 -5.13 12.09 -11.68
N GLY A 242 -3.86 12.27 -11.36
CA GLY A 242 -2.94 11.30 -10.80
C GLY A 242 -3.43 10.52 -9.58
N SER A 243 -2.64 9.55 -9.14
CA SER A 243 -2.48 9.47 -7.69
C SER A 243 -1.81 10.77 -7.23
N ILE A 244 -2.27 11.29 -6.10
CA ILE A 244 -1.67 12.40 -5.40
C ILE A 244 -0.67 11.82 -4.41
N VAL A 245 0.54 12.35 -4.42
CA VAL A 245 1.64 11.92 -3.55
C VAL A 245 2.09 13.09 -2.69
N GLN A 246 2.25 12.85 -1.39
CA GLN A 246 2.81 13.82 -0.44
C GLN A 246 3.85 13.14 0.45
N ALA A 247 5.07 13.69 0.47
CA ALA A 247 6.15 13.20 1.31
C ALA A 247 6.28 14.01 2.59
N ILE A 248 6.38 13.33 3.72
CA ILE A 248 6.45 13.92 5.06
C ILE A 248 7.69 13.36 5.76
N MET A 249 8.54 14.26 6.26
CA MET A 249 9.76 13.93 7.00
C MET A 249 9.79 14.72 8.30
N PRO A 250 10.12 14.11 9.46
CA PRO A 250 10.38 14.86 10.67
C PRO A 250 11.53 15.85 10.44
N ALA A 251 11.41 17.09 10.91
CA ALA A 251 12.42 18.12 10.65
C ALA A 251 13.82 17.72 11.13
N SER A 252 13.91 16.94 12.20
CA SER A 252 15.16 16.37 12.71
C SER A 252 15.85 15.43 11.73
N LYS A 253 15.09 14.70 10.90
CA LYS A 253 15.63 13.76 9.90
C LYS A 253 16.15 14.44 8.64
N LYS A 254 16.03 15.77 8.53
CA LYS A 254 16.41 16.53 7.34
C LYS A 254 17.92 16.47 7.11
N ASN A 255 18.31 15.77 6.07
CA ASN A 255 19.65 15.81 5.49
C ASN A 255 19.62 15.34 4.04
N ILE A 256 20.64 15.72 3.27
CA ILE A 256 20.74 15.45 1.83
C ILE A 256 20.52 13.96 1.51
N HIS A 257 21.14 13.06 2.27
CA HIS A 257 21.04 11.63 2.00
C HIS A 257 19.62 11.08 2.20
N ASN A 258 18.97 11.45 3.31
CA ASN A 258 17.58 11.07 3.57
C ASN A 258 16.61 11.67 2.55
N GLU A 259 16.86 12.91 2.12
CA GLU A 259 16.08 13.58 1.08
C GLU A 259 16.21 12.82 -0.24
N GLU A 260 17.42 12.47 -0.67
CA GLU A 260 17.67 11.68 -1.89
C GLU A 260 16.95 10.32 -1.87
N LEU A 261 16.94 9.62 -0.73
CA LEU A 261 16.25 8.34 -0.58
C LEU A 261 14.72 8.48 -0.65
N MET A 262 14.15 9.50 0.00
CA MET A 262 12.72 9.79 -0.10
C MET A 262 12.34 10.17 -1.54
N GLU A 263 13.14 11.01 -2.17
CA GLU A 263 12.95 11.46 -3.54
C GLU A 263 12.93 10.31 -4.55
N LEU A 264 13.78 9.31 -4.36
CA LEU A 264 13.80 8.10 -5.19
C LEU A 264 12.46 7.37 -5.16
N ILE A 265 11.87 7.23 -3.97
CA ILE A 265 10.59 6.54 -3.81
C ILE A 265 9.45 7.40 -4.32
N ILE A 266 9.47 8.71 -4.08
CA ILE A 266 8.50 9.65 -4.66
C ILE A 266 8.47 9.49 -6.19
N GLU A 267 9.63 9.46 -6.84
CA GLU A 267 9.70 9.33 -8.31
C GLU A 267 9.20 7.98 -8.83
N ALA A 268 9.33 6.91 -8.04
CA ALA A 268 8.76 5.62 -8.38
C ALA A 268 7.23 5.61 -8.27
N GLU A 269 6.65 6.33 -7.30
CA GLU A 269 5.22 6.32 -7.02
C GLU A 269 4.41 7.30 -7.89
N LEU A 270 5.08 8.30 -8.47
CA LEU A 270 4.44 9.32 -9.32
C LEU A 270 4.07 8.80 -10.72
N ARG A 271 2.99 9.38 -11.27
CA ARG A 271 2.69 9.24 -12.70
C ARG A 271 3.72 9.99 -13.56
N LYS A 272 3.81 9.56 -14.81
CA LYS A 272 4.61 10.22 -15.85
C LYS A 272 4.19 11.69 -15.99
N ASP A 273 5.16 12.58 -16.09
CA ASP A 273 5.00 14.02 -16.30
C ASP A 273 4.31 14.79 -15.15
N SER A 274 4.12 14.15 -13.97
CA SER A 274 3.69 14.85 -12.76
C SER A 274 4.80 15.69 -12.14
N GLU A 275 4.45 16.85 -11.59
CA GLU A 275 5.39 17.65 -10.80
C GLU A 275 5.78 16.87 -9.54
N LYS A 276 7.08 16.82 -9.25
CA LYS A 276 7.60 16.15 -8.06
C LYS A 276 7.12 16.91 -6.82
N PRO A 277 6.37 16.26 -5.89
CA PRO A 277 5.93 16.90 -4.67
C PRO A 277 7.15 17.23 -3.81
N LYS A 278 7.07 18.36 -3.10
CA LYS A 278 8.09 18.74 -2.15
C LYS A 278 8.00 17.86 -0.91
N ILE A 279 9.15 17.52 -0.34
CA ILE A 279 9.21 16.92 0.99
C ILE A 279 8.78 18.00 2.00
N ILE A 280 7.76 17.68 2.78
CA ILE A 280 7.28 18.52 3.87
C ILE A 280 8.06 18.13 5.13
N PHE A 281 8.78 19.10 5.67
CA PHE A 281 9.46 18.95 6.96
C PHE A 281 8.53 19.38 8.08
N TYR A 282 8.33 18.50 9.07
CA TYR A 282 7.33 18.73 10.12
C TYR A 282 7.87 18.54 11.52
N GLU A 283 7.33 19.30 12.47
CA GLU A 283 7.57 19.16 13.91
C GLU A 283 6.22 18.97 14.62
N SER A 284 5.97 17.76 15.16
CA SER A 284 4.85 17.52 16.07
C SER A 284 5.24 17.92 17.51
N GLN A 285 4.25 18.08 18.39
CA GLN A 285 4.49 18.18 19.84
C GLN A 285 4.08 16.89 20.58
N ASN A 286 3.41 15.96 19.90
CA ASN A 286 2.79 14.77 20.49
C ASN A 286 3.42 13.49 19.93
N TYR A 287 4.66 13.20 20.29
CA TYR A 287 5.35 12.02 19.76
C TYR A 287 5.01 10.74 20.51
N PHE A 288 4.84 9.65 19.76
CA PHE A 288 4.84 8.32 20.34
C PHE A 288 6.21 8.10 21.03
N PRO A 289 6.23 7.68 22.30
CA PRO A 289 7.42 7.71 23.14
C PRO A 289 8.34 6.51 22.89
N TYR A 290 8.90 6.39 21.68
CA TYR A 290 9.80 5.30 21.30
C TYR A 290 11.00 5.16 22.25
N ASP A 291 11.51 6.25 22.81
CA ASP A 291 12.66 6.22 23.72
C ASP A 291 12.35 5.61 25.10
N CYS A 292 11.08 5.55 25.48
CA CYS A 292 10.64 5.00 26.77
C CYS A 292 10.41 3.48 26.69
N TYR A 293 10.30 2.92 25.49
CA TYR A 293 9.96 1.52 25.27
C TYR A 293 11.05 0.84 24.47
N LYS A 294 11.31 -0.44 24.76
CA LYS A 294 12.08 -1.25 23.81
C LYS A 294 11.19 -1.52 22.60
N LEU A 295 11.72 -1.33 21.39
CA LEU A 295 10.98 -1.52 20.15
C LEU A 295 10.37 -2.91 20.03
N GLU A 296 10.99 -3.94 20.59
CA GLU A 296 10.46 -5.31 20.61
C GLU A 296 9.20 -5.47 21.47
N ASP A 297 9.07 -4.67 22.54
CA ASP A 297 8.01 -4.78 23.55
C ASP A 297 6.77 -3.95 23.21
N ILE A 298 6.86 -2.98 22.29
CA ILE A 298 5.72 -2.14 21.90
C ILE A 298 4.65 -3.01 21.23
N ASP A 299 3.42 -3.02 21.70
CA ASP A 299 2.27 -3.57 20.98
C ASP A 299 1.57 -2.42 20.21
N PRO A 300 1.68 -2.35 18.86
CA PRO A 300 1.05 -1.27 18.10
C PRO A 300 -0.47 -1.20 18.30
N SER A 301 -1.14 -2.34 18.47
CA SER A 301 -2.59 -2.40 18.63
C SER A 301 -3.02 -1.92 20.02
N SER A 302 -2.32 -2.36 21.07
CA SER A 302 -2.62 -1.99 22.46
C SER A 302 -2.03 -0.62 22.83
N ASP A 303 -0.70 -0.47 22.83
CA ASP A 303 -0.02 0.74 23.29
C ASP A 303 -0.26 1.91 22.36
N GLY A 304 -0.19 1.67 21.05
CA GLY A 304 -0.53 2.65 20.02
C GLY A 304 -1.99 3.10 20.11
N GLY A 305 -2.90 2.15 20.34
CA GLY A 305 -4.32 2.45 20.55
C GLY A 305 -4.57 3.33 21.78
N GLN A 306 -4.00 2.97 22.92
CA GLN A 306 -4.13 3.74 24.17
C GLN A 306 -3.53 5.15 24.02
N PHE A 307 -2.37 5.27 23.39
CA PHE A 307 -1.74 6.56 23.15
C PHE A 307 -2.63 7.45 22.27
N TYR A 308 -3.12 6.91 21.14
CA TYR A 308 -4.02 7.62 20.24
C TYR A 308 -5.26 8.15 20.97
N GLU A 309 -5.94 7.29 21.74
CA GLU A 309 -7.17 7.66 22.44
C GLU A 309 -6.93 8.72 23.53
N LYS A 310 -5.80 8.64 24.23
CA LYS A 310 -5.48 9.54 25.34
C LYS A 310 -5.04 10.92 24.89
N TYR A 311 -4.29 10.99 23.78
CA TYR A 311 -3.54 12.19 23.40
C TYR A 311 -3.89 12.75 22.02
N LEU A 312 -4.28 11.92 21.05
CA LEU A 312 -4.48 12.34 19.66
C LEU A 312 -5.93 12.47 19.23
N ASN A 313 -6.87 11.69 19.80
CA ASN A 313 -8.31 11.80 19.49
C ASN A 313 -8.97 13.11 20.01
N LYS A 314 -8.16 14.03 20.55
CA LYS A 314 -8.58 15.37 21.01
C LYS A 314 -8.23 16.47 20.01
N LEU A 315 -7.43 16.15 18.99
CA LEU A 315 -7.17 16.97 17.82
C LEU A 315 -8.39 16.88 16.89
#